data_AF-A0AAW0LKP1-F1
#
_entry.id   AF-A0AAW0LKP1-F1
#
_cell.length_a   1.000
_cell.length_b   1.000
_cell.length_c   1.000
_cell.angle_alpha   90.00
_cell.angle_beta   90.00
_cell.angle_gamma   90.00
#
_symmetry.space_group_name_H-M   'P 1'
#
loop_
_entity.id
_entity.type
_entity.pdbx_description
1 polymer ?
#
loop_
_entity_poly.entity_id
_entity_poly.type
_entity_poly.pdbx_seq_one_letter_code
_entity_poly.pdbx_strand_id
1 'polypeptide(L)'
;FVEKPKIFVGNKINAGIYLLKPSILDWIELQPTSIEKEVFPKIVAEKRLYAMLLPRFWMDIRQPKGYITGLRLYLDSLWKKSSPKLAK
;
A
#
# COMPACT_ATOMS: atom_id res chain seq x y z
N PHE A 1 -10.99 -4.84 -4.82
CA PHE A 1 -10.11 -5.03 -3.66
C PHE A 1 -10.68 -6.17 -2.84
N VAL A 2 -9.83 -7.07 -2.34
CA VAL A 2 -10.27 -8.15 -1.44
C VAL A 2 -9.38 -8.11 -0.21
N GLU A 3 -9.96 -7.79 0.94
CA GLU A 3 -9.25 -7.76 2.22
C GLU A 3 -8.94 -9.20 2.64
N LYS A 4 -7.65 -9.55 2.77
CA LYS A 4 -7.17 -10.83 3.31
C LYS A 4 -7.86 -12.06 2.69
N PRO A 5 -7.70 -12.28 1.38
CA PRO A 5 -8.37 -13.37 0.68
C PRO A 5 -7.89 -14.74 1.18
N LYS A 6 -8.82 -15.69 1.37
CA LYS A 6 -8.51 -17.08 1.78
C LYS A 6 -7.88 -17.91 0.67
N ILE A 7 -8.20 -17.56 -0.57
CA ILE A 7 -7.66 -18.17 -1.79
C ILE A 7 -6.70 -17.18 -2.46
N PHE A 8 -5.73 -17.68 -3.22
CA PHE A 8 -4.84 -16.80 -3.96
C PHE A 8 -5.60 -16.03 -5.05
N VAL A 9 -5.55 -14.71 -4.99
CA VAL A 9 -6.18 -13.81 -5.98
C VAL A 9 -5.16 -12.97 -6.75
N GLY A 10 -3.89 -12.98 -6.35
CA GLY A 10 -2.83 -12.22 -7.00
C GLY A 10 -1.61 -11.96 -6.11
N ASN A 11 -0.53 -11.50 -6.74
CA ASN A 11 0.75 -11.16 -6.10
C ASN A 11 0.94 -9.65 -5.88
N LYS A 12 -0.12 -8.86 -6.02
CA LYS A 12 -0.13 -7.40 -5.84
C LYS A 12 -1.12 -7.06 -4.73
N ILE A 13 -0.71 -6.16 -3.85
CA ILE A 13 -1.52 -5.69 -2.73
C ILE A 13 -1.72 -4.19 -2.81
N ASN A 14 -2.68 -3.69 -2.04
CA ASN A 14 -2.79 -2.26 -1.78
C ASN A 14 -1.68 -1.83 -0.80
N ALA A 15 -0.84 -0.88 -1.21
CA ALA A 15 0.28 -0.39 -0.40
C ALA A 15 -0.11 0.77 0.55
N GLY A 16 -1.37 1.21 0.54
CA GLY A 16 -1.87 2.29 1.40
C GLY A 16 -1.34 3.68 1.03
N ILE A 17 -0.82 3.87 -0.20
CA ILE A 17 -0.33 5.15 -0.70
C ILE A 17 -1.24 5.56 -1.86
N TYR A 18 -1.89 6.71 -1.73
CA TYR A 18 -2.88 7.18 -2.69
C TYR A 18 -2.55 8.59 -3.16
N LEU A 19 -2.64 8.81 -4.47
CA LEU A 19 -2.65 10.15 -5.06
C LEU A 19 -4.08 10.41 -5.54
N LEU A 20 -4.82 11.23 -4.79
CA LEU A 20 -6.24 11.46 -4.99
C LEU A 20 -6.52 12.93 -5.26
N LYS A 21 -7.53 13.21 -6.10
CA LYS A 21 -8.06 14.57 -6.22
C LYS A 21 -8.80 14.94 -4.91
N PRO A 22 -8.72 16.20 -4.45
CA PRO A 22 -9.42 16.63 -3.24
C PRO A 22 -10.93 16.39 -3.27
N SER A 23 -11.56 16.42 -4.45
CA SER A 23 -12.99 16.13 -4.64
C SER A 23 -13.43 14.73 -4.17
N ILE A 24 -12.49 13.81 -3.92
CA ILE A 24 -12.81 12.51 -3.32
C ILE A 24 -13.30 12.67 -1.86
N LEU A 25 -12.93 13.74 -1.17
CA LEU A 25 -13.40 14.01 0.18
C LEU A 25 -14.92 14.21 0.24
N ASP A 26 -15.53 14.75 -0.82
CA ASP A 26 -16.98 14.92 -0.94
C ASP A 26 -17.74 13.58 -0.94
N TRP A 27 -17.04 12.47 -1.17
CA TRP A 27 -17.64 11.13 -1.22
C TRP A 27 -17.54 10.38 0.12
N ILE A 28 -16.85 10.98 1.09
CA ILE A 28 -16.64 10.40 2.43
C ILE A 28 -17.75 10.94 3.32
N GLU A 29 -18.60 10.03 3.79
CA GLU A 29 -19.67 10.35 4.72
C GLU A 29 -19.11 10.60 6.13
N LEU A 30 -19.83 11.37 6.95
CA LEU A 30 -19.45 11.66 8.34
C LEU A 30 -19.70 10.47 9.27
N GLN A 31 -19.14 9.32 8.91
CA GLN A 31 -19.18 8.07 9.66
C GLN A 31 -17.88 7.28 9.42
N PRO A 32 -17.55 6.28 10.26
CA PRO A 32 -16.41 5.41 10.03
C PRO A 32 -16.46 4.79 8.62
N THR A 33 -15.51 5.19 7.77
CA THR A 33 -15.49 4.86 6.34
C THR A 33 -14.15 4.20 5.99
N SER A 34 -14.20 3.09 5.26
CA SER A 34 -13.04 2.49 4.60
C SER A 34 -12.99 2.96 3.15
N ILE A 35 -11.90 3.64 2.81
CA ILE A 35 -11.72 4.11 1.43
C ILE A 35 -11.77 2.93 0.43
N GLU A 36 -11.31 1.75 0.82
CA GLU A 36 -11.29 0.55 -0.01
C GLU A 36 -12.67 -0.05 -0.27
N LYS A 37 -13.61 0.09 0.66
CA LYS A 37 -14.95 -0.51 0.58
C LYS A 37 -16.00 0.47 0.09
N GLU A 38 -15.96 1.73 0.52
CA GLU A 38 -17.00 2.70 0.23
C GLU A 38 -16.63 3.69 -0.89
N VAL A 39 -15.34 3.99 -1.08
CA VAL A 39 -14.89 5.02 -2.04
C VAL A 39 -14.35 4.40 -3.34
N PHE A 40 -13.45 3.43 -3.25
CA PHE A 40 -12.84 2.83 -4.44
C PHE A 40 -13.84 2.20 -5.41
N PRO A 41 -14.91 1.49 -4.97
CA PRO A 41 -15.91 1.00 -5.91
C PRO A 41 -16.58 2.11 -6.73
N LYS A 42 -16.81 3.28 -6.14
CA LYS A 42 -17.35 4.45 -6.86
C LYS A 42 -16.35 4.95 -7.92
N ILE A 43 -15.06 5.05 -7.60
CA ILE A 43 -14.01 5.48 -8.54
C ILE A 43 -13.86 4.46 -9.70
N VAL A 44 -13.97 3.17 -9.40
CA VAL A 44 -13.93 2.08 -10.39
C VAL A 44 -15.13 2.14 -11.32
N ALA A 45 -16.34 2.40 -10.80
CA ALA A 45 -17.55 2.55 -11.61
C ALA A 45 -17.41 3.69 -12.63
N GLU A 46 -16.73 4.77 -12.26
CA GLU A 46 -16.38 5.88 -13.16
C GLU A 46 -15.19 5.60 -14.09
N LYS A 47 -14.54 4.43 -13.98
CA LYS A 47 -13.31 4.05 -14.71
C LYS A 47 -12.15 5.02 -14.49
N ARG A 48 -12.03 5.57 -13.29
CA ARG A 48 -11.00 6.57 -12.91
C ARG A 48 -9.96 6.03 -11.92
N LEU A 49 -10.00 4.74 -11.60
CA LEU A 49 -9.03 4.13 -10.70
C LEU A 49 -7.83 3.63 -11.49
N TYR A 50 -6.64 4.08 -11.10
CA TYR A 50 -5.37 3.65 -11.66
C TYR A 50 -4.50 3.02 -10.56
N ALA A 51 -3.60 2.14 -10.96
CA ALA A 51 -2.65 1.50 -10.06
C ALA A 51 -1.23 1.64 -10.60
N MET A 52 -0.28 1.94 -9.72
CA MET A 52 1.14 1.97 -10.02
C MET A 52 1.85 0.96 -9.11
N LEU A 53 2.73 0.15 -9.69
CA LEU A 53 3.61 -0.69 -8.88
C LEU A 53 4.63 0.20 -8.18
N LEU A 54 4.61 0.16 -6.85
CA LEU A 54 5.60 0.88 -6.06
C LEU A 54 6.98 0.26 -6.31
N PRO A 55 7.95 1.04 -6.84
CA PRO A 55 9.29 0.54 -6.99
C PRO A 55 9.95 0.45 -5.61
N ARG A 56 10.87 -0.52 -5.47
CA ARG A 56 11.70 -0.71 -4.26
C ARG A 56 10.92 -1.29 -3.07
N PHE A 57 11.57 -1.25 -1.92
CA PHE A 57 11.14 -1.92 -0.71
C PHE A 57 9.94 -1.21 -0.07
N TRP A 58 8.96 -2.00 0.36
CA TRP A 58 7.80 -1.55 1.12
C TRP A 58 7.42 -2.64 2.13
N MET A 59 6.98 -2.21 3.31
CA MET A 59 6.47 -3.10 4.36
C MET A 59 5.54 -2.33 5.28
N ASP A 60 4.41 -2.94 5.64
CA ASP A 60 3.52 -2.48 6.72
C ASP A 60 4.03 -3.02 8.07
N ILE A 61 4.25 -2.12 9.03
CA ILE A 61 4.76 -2.46 10.38
C ILE A 61 3.70 -2.05 11.41
N ARG A 62 2.99 -3.03 11.97
CA ARG A 62 1.92 -2.82 12.96
C ARG A 62 2.32 -3.09 14.40
N GLN A 63 3.41 -3.82 14.62
CA GLN A 63 3.85 -4.26 15.94
C GLN A 63 5.36 -4.10 16.08
N PRO A 64 5.90 -3.92 17.31
CA PRO A 64 7.33 -3.73 17.54
C PRO A 64 8.22 -4.83 16.93
N LYS A 65 7.80 -6.11 17.01
CA LYS A 65 8.53 -7.23 16.38
C LYS A 65 8.66 -7.08 14.85
N GLY A 66 7.64 -6.48 14.22
CA GLY A 66 7.64 -6.17 12.80
C GLY A 66 8.73 -5.17 12.41
N TYR A 67 9.09 -4.25 13.30
CA TYR A 67 10.12 -3.25 13.04
C TYR A 67 11.50 -3.88 12.84
N ILE A 68 11.92 -4.78 13.74
CA ILE A 68 13.21 -5.46 13.63
C ILE A 68 13.29 -6.31 12.35
N THR A 69 12.19 -6.98 12.01
CA THR A 69 12.09 -7.77 10.78
C THR A 69 12.19 -6.86 9.54
N GLY A 70 11.44 -5.75 9.54
CA GLY A 70 11.46 -4.78 8.46
C GLY A 70 12.80 -4.12 8.25
N LEU A 71 13.53 -3.80 9.33
CA LEU A 71 14.88 -3.26 9.25
C LEU A 71 15.83 -4.22 8.53
N ARG A 72 15.83 -5.52 8.91
CA ARG A 72 16.65 -6.54 8.25
C ARG A 72 16.34 -6.65 6.77
N LEU A 73 15.06 -6.78 6.42
CA LEU A 73 14.62 -6.88 5.02
C LEU A 73 14.94 -5.62 4.21
N TYR A 74 14.87 -4.45 4.83
CA TYR A 74 15.25 -3.20 4.19
C TYR A 74 16.76 -3.15 3.92
N LEU A 75 17.60 -3.50 4.88
CA LEU A 75 19.05 -3.58 4.71
C LEU A 75 19.42 -4.58 3.60
N ASP A 76 18.81 -5.76 3.59
CA ASP A 76 18.99 -6.75 2.51
C ASP A 76 18.60 -6.17 1.14
N SER A 77 17.53 -5.38 1.09
CA SER A 77 17.08 -4.72 -0.15
C SER A 77 18.06 -3.66 -0.64
N LEU A 78 18.75 -2.96 0.26
CA LEU A 78 19.80 -2.01 -0.07
C LEU A 78 21.05 -2.74 -0.57
N TRP A 79 21.37 -3.89 0.03
CA TRP A 79 22.57 -4.68 -0.27
C TRP A 79 22.53 -5.27 -1.67
N LYS A 80 21.38 -5.88 -2.01
CA LYS A 80 21.09 -6.39 -3.36
C LYS A 80 21.18 -5.32 -4.46
N LYS A 81 21.17 -4.04 -4.10
CA LYS A 81 21.22 -2.91 -5.04
C LYS A 81 22.52 -2.11 -4.95
N SER A 82 23.51 -2.57 -4.19
CA SER A 82 24.78 -1.87 -3.95
C SER A 82 24.59 -0.39 -3.61
N SER A 83 23.58 -0.10 -2.78
CA SER A 83 23.20 1.28 -2.49
C SER A 83 24.31 2.04 -1.76
N PRO A 84 24.64 3.29 -2.13
CA PRO A 84 25.62 4.10 -1.41
C PRO A 84 25.19 4.47 0.02
N LYS A 85 23.93 4.19 0.39
CA LYS A 85 23.40 4.39 1.75
C LYS A 85 23.86 3.31 2.73
N LEU A 86 24.36 2.18 2.24
CA LEU A 86 24.92 1.16 3.11
C LEU A 86 26.27 1.63 3.64
N ALA A 87 26.43 1.53 4.95
CA ALA A 87 27.76 1.60 5.55
C ALA A 87 28.63 0.51 4.90
N LYS A 88 29.86 0.89 4.56
CA LYS A 88 30.87 -0.03 4.04
C LYS A 88 31.64 -0.65 5.20
#